data_AF-A0A535A736-F1
#
_entry.id   AF-A0A535A736-F1
#
_cell.length_a   1.000
_cell.length_b   1.000
_cell.length_c   1.000
_cell.angle_alpha   90.00
_cell.angle_beta   90.00
_cell.angle_gamma   90.00
#
_symmetry.space_group_name_H-M   'P 1'
#
loop_
_entity.id
_entity.type
_entity.pdbx_description
1 polymer ?
#
loop_
_entity_poly.entity_id
_entity_poly.type
_entity_poly.pdbx_seq_one_letter_code
_entity_poly.pdbx_strand_id
1 'polypeptide(L)'
;MRVHEPLEPLDQPHAVGRLTADGPWIGFMSRAGTYRLVVGLAEGIRMADADLDLLLALAIAYFTEALDGPPPEVEATQADLSALVARLAEGEADPRRRSLLTEALDAIDDGLAGDAVASRLGAARTPDSQKLDPIEMLRTHGQQIAEGG
;
A
#
# COMPACT_ATOMS: atom_id res chain seq x y z
N MET A 1 -28.64 -6.97 -2.07
CA MET A 1 -27.75 -7.98 -1.45
C MET A 1 -26.52 -8.06 -2.33
N ARG A 2 -25.49 -7.23 -2.05
CA ARG A 2 -24.22 -7.32 -2.80
C ARG A 2 -23.47 -8.51 -2.24
N VAL A 3 -23.20 -9.48 -3.10
CA VAL A 3 -22.41 -10.66 -2.77
C VAL A 3 -20.96 -10.16 -2.77
N HIS A 4 -20.36 -9.99 -1.59
CA HIS A 4 -18.92 -9.81 -1.52
C HIS A 4 -18.31 -11.18 -1.85
N GLU A 5 -17.81 -11.34 -3.06
CA GLU A 5 -16.96 -12.49 -3.39
C GLU A 5 -15.81 -12.55 -2.37
N PRO A 6 -15.43 -13.75 -1.90
CA PRO A 6 -14.26 -13.87 -1.05
C PRO A 6 -13.05 -13.47 -1.89
N LEU A 7 -12.41 -12.34 -1.54
CA LEU A 7 -11.12 -11.95 -2.11
C LEU A 7 -10.16 -13.15 -1.94
N GLU A 8 -9.81 -13.80 -3.05
CA GLU A 8 -8.81 -14.88 -3.10
C GLU A 8 -7.47 -14.38 -2.54
N PRO A 9 -6.62 -15.26 -1.96
CA PRO A 9 -5.33 -14.85 -1.43
C PRO A 9 -4.45 -14.28 -2.57
N LEU A 10 -4.02 -13.03 -2.43
CA LEU A 10 -3.02 -12.42 -3.30
C LEU A 10 -1.63 -13.01 -2.96
N ASP A 11 -1.37 -14.24 -3.39
CA ASP A 11 -0.08 -14.95 -3.25
C ASP A 11 0.99 -14.44 -4.24
N GLN A 12 0.75 -13.30 -4.89
CA GLN A 12 1.66 -12.66 -5.85
C GLN A 12 2.01 -11.23 -5.38
N PRO A 13 3.22 -10.75 -5.69
CA PRO A 13 3.61 -9.38 -5.36
C PRO A 13 2.91 -8.35 -6.26
N HIS A 14 2.52 -7.23 -5.66
CA HIS A 14 1.96 -6.05 -6.33
C HIS A 14 2.87 -4.85 -6.10
N ALA A 15 3.64 -4.47 -7.11
CA ALA A 15 4.60 -3.38 -7.10
C ALA A 15 3.92 -2.03 -7.31
N VAL A 16 4.17 -1.08 -6.41
CA VAL A 16 3.61 0.28 -6.48
C VAL A 16 4.55 1.22 -7.23
N GLY A 17 5.86 1.04 -7.09
CA GLY A 17 6.84 1.87 -7.79
C GLY A 17 8.28 1.56 -7.40
N ARG A 18 9.22 2.27 -8.00
CA ARG A 18 10.65 2.11 -7.72
C ARG A 18 11.14 3.07 -6.66
N LEU A 19 12.05 2.58 -5.83
CA LEU A 19 12.71 3.39 -4.80
C LEU A 19 13.72 4.38 -5.41
N THR A 20 14.31 4.02 -6.55
CA THR A 20 15.11 4.88 -7.44
C THR A 20 14.86 4.44 -8.89
N ALA A 21 15.14 5.30 -9.87
CA ALA A 21 14.82 5.06 -11.29
C ALA A 21 15.20 3.65 -11.84
N ASP A 22 16.41 3.17 -11.50
CA ASP A 22 16.91 1.84 -11.91
C ASP A 22 17.01 0.85 -10.74
N GLY A 23 16.45 1.22 -9.59
CA GLY A 23 16.62 0.50 -8.33
C GLY A 23 15.54 -0.52 -8.03
N PRO A 24 15.54 -1.02 -6.78
CA PRO A 24 14.52 -1.91 -6.26
C PRO A 24 13.13 -1.32 -6.42
N TRP A 25 12.14 -2.18 -6.67
CA TRP A 25 10.74 -1.79 -6.57
C TRP A 25 10.18 -2.16 -5.21
N ILE A 26 9.19 -1.41 -4.74
CA ILE A 26 8.48 -1.63 -3.49
C ILE A 26 7.00 -1.88 -3.77
N GLY A 27 6.41 -2.75 -2.96
CA GLY A 27 5.04 -3.19 -3.15
C GLY A 27 4.52 -3.95 -1.94
N PHE A 28 3.42 -4.65 -2.13
CA PHE A 28 2.81 -5.48 -1.10
C PHE A 28 2.44 -6.86 -1.63
N MET A 29 2.21 -7.78 -0.72
CA MET A 29 1.68 -9.12 -1.01
C MET A 29 0.83 -9.57 0.17
N SER A 30 -0.23 -10.32 -0.08
CA SER A 30 -0.99 -10.98 0.98
C SER A 30 -0.40 -12.36 1.24
N ARG A 31 -0.16 -12.71 2.49
CA ARG A 31 0.30 -14.06 2.86
C ARG A 31 -0.39 -14.50 4.12
N ALA A 32 -1.09 -15.64 4.05
CA ALA A 32 -1.85 -16.18 5.19
C ALA A 32 -2.82 -15.17 5.83
N GLY A 33 -3.41 -14.28 5.02
CA GLY A 33 -4.38 -13.29 5.46
C GLY A 33 -3.79 -12.01 6.07
N THR A 34 -2.46 -11.83 6.02
CA THR A 34 -1.81 -10.57 6.41
C THR A 34 -1.03 -9.97 5.24
N TYR A 35 -0.94 -8.65 5.19
CA TYR A 35 -0.15 -7.96 4.19
C TYR A 35 1.31 -7.79 4.63
N ARG A 36 2.22 -8.03 3.70
CA ARG A 36 3.67 -7.84 3.85
C ARG A 36 4.14 -6.69 2.97
N LEU A 37 5.17 -5.98 3.44
CA LEU A 37 5.93 -5.08 2.59
C LEU A 37 6.90 -5.94 1.76
N VAL A 38 6.96 -5.66 0.47
CA VAL A 38 7.75 -6.44 -0.48
C VAL A 38 8.70 -5.51 -1.21
N VAL A 39 9.97 -5.92 -1.31
CA VAL A 39 10.99 -5.24 -2.10
C VAL A 39 11.54 -6.22 -3.13
N GLY A 40 11.40 -5.89 -4.41
CA GLY A 40 11.99 -6.66 -5.49
C GLY A 40 13.36 -6.13 -5.90
N LEU A 41 14.31 -7.06 -5.94
CA LEU A 41 15.71 -6.89 -6.30
C LEU A 41 15.99 -7.69 -7.58
N ALA A 42 17.20 -7.52 -8.15
CA ALA A 42 17.61 -8.27 -9.33
C ALA A 42 17.67 -9.78 -9.05
N GLU A 43 18.08 -10.17 -7.84
CA GLU A 43 18.25 -11.56 -7.40
C GLU A 43 16.97 -12.21 -6.86
N GLY A 44 15.88 -11.46 -6.69
CA GLY A 44 14.62 -11.98 -6.16
C GLY A 44 13.85 -10.98 -5.30
N ILE A 45 13.03 -11.48 -4.39
CA ILE A 45 12.14 -10.67 -3.57
C ILE A 45 12.49 -10.83 -2.09
N ARG A 46 12.53 -9.71 -1.37
CA ARG A 46 12.60 -9.65 0.09
C ARG A 46 11.28 -9.18 0.67
N MET A 47 10.95 -9.69 1.86
CA MET A 47 9.68 -9.42 2.54
C MET A 47 9.93 -9.02 3.99
N ALA A 48 9.10 -8.12 4.49
CA ALA A 48 9.04 -7.77 5.89
C ALA A 48 7.60 -7.65 6.37
N ASP A 49 7.40 -7.76 7.68
CA ASP A 49 6.19 -7.31 8.33
C ASP A 49 5.95 -5.83 7.98
N ALA A 50 4.70 -5.47 7.69
CA ALA A 50 4.30 -4.09 7.46
C ALA A 50 3.27 -3.70 8.51
N ASP A 51 3.46 -2.54 9.13
CA ASP A 51 2.39 -1.93 9.89
C ASP A 51 1.38 -1.25 8.96
N LEU A 52 0.26 -0.83 9.55
CA LEU A 52 -0.82 -0.20 8.81
C LEU A 52 -0.35 1.10 8.13
N ASP A 53 0.50 1.89 8.78
CA ASP A 53 0.90 3.20 8.26
C ASP A 53 1.83 3.07 7.05
N LEU A 54 2.68 2.04 7.00
CA LEU A 54 3.49 1.68 5.83
C LEU A 54 2.63 1.22 4.66
N LEU A 55 1.60 0.41 4.92
CA LEU A 55 0.66 -0.02 3.87
C LEU A 55 -0.17 1.15 3.34
N LEU A 56 -0.55 2.09 4.21
CA LEU A 56 -1.20 3.34 3.77
C LEU A 56 -0.25 4.23 2.95
N ALA A 57 1.03 4.30 3.31
CA ALA A 57 2.00 5.03 2.51
C ALA A 57 2.15 4.44 1.11
N LEU A 58 2.14 3.11 0.96
CA LEU A 58 2.10 2.45 -0.36
C LEU A 58 0.87 2.87 -1.16
N ALA A 59 -0.32 2.81 -0.56
CA ALA A 59 -1.55 3.23 -1.24
C ALA A 59 -1.50 4.71 -1.64
N ILE A 60 -0.98 5.59 -0.77
CA ILE A 60 -0.78 7.00 -1.09
C ILE A 60 0.17 7.14 -2.29
N ALA A 61 1.32 6.47 -2.28
CA ALA A 61 2.30 6.55 -3.36
C ALA A 61 1.73 6.10 -4.71
N TYR A 62 0.85 5.10 -4.72
CA TYR A 62 0.13 4.66 -5.91
C TYR A 62 -0.77 5.77 -6.45
N PHE A 63 -1.66 6.33 -5.62
CA PHE A 63 -2.65 7.32 -6.06
C PHE A 63 -2.05 8.67 -6.42
N THR A 64 -0.89 9.03 -5.86
CA THR A 64 -0.20 10.28 -6.18
C THR A 64 0.83 10.13 -7.30
N GLU A 65 1.03 8.93 -7.84
CA GLU A 65 2.06 8.61 -8.84
C GLU A 65 3.45 9.14 -8.41
N ALA A 66 3.75 9.06 -7.12
CA ALA A 66 4.91 9.73 -6.52
C ALA A 66 6.22 8.95 -6.66
N LEU A 67 6.16 7.70 -7.14
CA LEU A 67 7.31 6.85 -7.40
C LEU A 67 7.45 6.60 -8.90
N ASP A 68 8.68 6.32 -9.34
CA ASP A 68 8.92 5.90 -10.72
C ASP A 68 8.21 4.56 -11.00
N GLY A 69 7.80 4.36 -12.26
CA GLY A 69 6.99 3.22 -12.67
C GLY A 69 7.62 1.85 -12.30
N PRO A 70 6.83 0.93 -11.70
CA PRO A 70 7.29 -0.42 -11.37
C PRO A 70 7.50 -1.28 -12.63
N PRO A 71 8.03 -2.52 -12.50
CA PRO A 71 7.98 -3.48 -13.59
C PRO A 71 6.53 -3.84 -13.95
N PRO A 72 6.16 -3.86 -15.24
CA PRO A 72 4.77 -4.03 -15.68
C PRO A 72 4.20 -5.41 -15.34
N GLU A 73 5.03 -6.43 -15.17
CA GLU A 73 4.60 -7.81 -14.90
C GLU A 73 3.99 -7.98 -13.51
N VAL A 74 4.33 -7.08 -12.58
CA VAL A 74 3.91 -7.11 -11.18
C VAL A 74 3.28 -5.80 -10.74
N GLU A 75 2.99 -4.89 -11.66
CA GLU A 75 2.43 -3.58 -11.37
C GLU A 75 1.08 -3.70 -10.63
N ALA A 76 0.96 -2.97 -9.52
CA ALA A 76 -0.25 -2.94 -8.74
C ALA A 76 -1.36 -2.19 -9.50
N THR A 77 -2.57 -2.71 -9.41
CA THR A 77 -3.76 -2.08 -9.99
C THR A 77 -4.58 -1.36 -8.93
N GLN A 78 -5.47 -0.46 -9.35
CA GLN A 78 -6.42 0.18 -8.45
C GLN A 78 -7.28 -0.86 -7.70
N ALA A 79 -7.61 -1.99 -8.33
CA ALA A 79 -8.34 -3.07 -7.67
C ALA A 79 -7.54 -3.70 -6.53
N ASP A 80 -6.23 -3.90 -6.71
CA ASP A 80 -5.34 -4.43 -5.67
C ASP A 80 -5.25 -3.47 -4.47
N LEU A 81 -5.11 -2.16 -4.74
CA LEU A 81 -5.09 -1.14 -3.70
C LEU A 81 -6.44 -1.02 -2.99
N SER A 82 -7.56 -1.16 -3.71
CA SER A 82 -8.90 -1.17 -3.12
C SER A 82 -9.06 -2.38 -2.18
N ALA A 83 -8.61 -3.56 -2.60
CA ALA A 83 -8.63 -4.77 -1.78
C ALA A 83 -7.74 -4.64 -0.53
N LEU A 84 -6.55 -4.05 -0.67
CA LEU A 84 -5.67 -3.72 0.45
C LEU A 84 -6.38 -2.83 1.47
N VAL A 85 -6.90 -1.67 1.04
CA VAL A 85 -7.54 -0.70 1.94
C VAL A 85 -8.81 -1.29 2.58
N ALA A 86 -9.59 -2.10 1.85
CA ALA A 86 -10.76 -2.80 2.39
C ALA A 86 -10.37 -3.72 3.55
N ARG A 87 -9.30 -4.48 3.38
CA ARG A 87 -8.80 -5.37 4.43
C ARG A 87 -8.22 -4.62 5.62
N LEU A 88 -7.56 -3.49 5.41
CA LEU A 88 -7.12 -2.62 6.50
C LEU A 88 -8.32 -2.09 7.29
N ALA A 89 -9.40 -1.67 6.63
CA ALA A 89 -10.62 -1.20 7.29
C ALA A 89 -11.31 -2.30 8.10
N GLU A 90 -11.41 -3.51 7.55
CA GLU A 90 -12.01 -4.67 8.23
C GLU A 90 -11.24 -5.05 9.51
N GLY A 91 -9.91 -4.99 9.48
CA GLY A 91 -9.03 -5.36 10.60
C GLY A 91 -8.73 -4.23 11.60
N GLU A 92 -9.01 -2.97 11.26
CA GLU A 92 -8.72 -1.83 12.13
C GLU A 92 -9.61 -1.88 13.39
N ALA A 93 -9.01 -1.65 14.56
CA ALA A 93 -9.71 -1.66 15.85
C ALA A 93 -10.30 -0.27 16.19
N ASP A 94 -9.58 0.80 15.86
CA ASP A 94 -10.00 2.17 16.11
C ASP A 94 -11.16 2.58 15.19
N PRO A 95 -12.36 2.87 15.72
CA PRO A 95 -13.53 3.22 14.91
C PRO A 95 -13.32 4.49 14.08
N ARG A 96 -12.51 5.45 14.55
CA ARG A 96 -12.24 6.68 13.81
C ARG A 96 -11.38 6.38 12.59
N ARG A 97 -10.31 5.59 12.76
CA ARG A 97 -9.45 5.18 11.65
C ARG A 97 -10.21 4.31 10.66
N ARG A 98 -11.04 3.38 11.16
CA ARG A 98 -11.93 2.58 10.31
C ARG A 98 -12.83 3.45 9.43
N SER A 99 -13.47 4.48 10.01
CA SER A 99 -14.30 5.43 9.24
C SER A 99 -13.51 6.11 8.12
N LEU A 100 -12.30 6.58 8.41
CA LEU A 100 -11.44 7.25 7.42
C LEU A 100 -11.00 6.31 6.29
N LEU A 101 -10.71 5.04 6.62
CA LEU A 101 -10.40 4.02 5.63
C LEU A 101 -11.61 3.69 4.74
N THR A 102 -12.82 3.62 5.32
CA THR A 102 -14.06 3.46 4.56
C THR A 102 -14.31 4.65 3.63
N GLU A 103 -14.11 5.88 4.10
CA GLU A 103 -14.22 7.08 3.25
C GLU A 103 -13.19 7.09 2.11
N ALA A 104 -11.98 6.57 2.36
CA ALA A 104 -10.97 6.40 1.31
C ALA A 104 -11.40 5.37 0.27
N LEU A 105 -12.03 4.26 0.68
CA LEU A 105 -12.58 3.26 -0.24
C LEU A 105 -13.70 3.82 -1.10
N ASP A 106 -14.65 4.51 -0.49
CA ASP A 106 -15.73 5.16 -1.23
C ASP A 106 -15.17 6.13 -2.28
N ALA A 107 -14.12 6.89 -1.92
CA ALA A 107 -13.45 7.79 -2.86
C ALA A 107 -12.78 7.05 -4.04
N ILE A 108 -12.24 5.85 -3.81
CA ILE A 108 -11.65 5.02 -4.88
C ILE A 108 -12.77 4.47 -5.78
N ASP A 109 -13.83 3.94 -5.19
CA ASP A 109 -14.99 3.39 -5.90
C ASP A 109 -15.73 4.45 -6.72
N ASP A 110 -15.80 5.68 -6.21
CA ASP A 110 -16.38 6.85 -6.90
C ASP A 110 -15.46 7.43 -7.99
N GLY A 111 -14.22 6.94 -8.10
CA GLY A 111 -13.25 7.41 -9.08
C GLY A 111 -12.77 8.85 -8.85
N LEU A 112 -12.64 9.25 -7.58
CA LEU A 112 -12.11 10.57 -7.23
C LEU A 112 -10.63 10.71 -7.63
N ALA A 113 -10.17 11.96 -7.75
CA ALA A 113 -8.78 12.26 -8.06
C ALA A 113 -7.82 11.68 -7.01
N GLY A 114 -6.62 11.28 -7.46
CA GLY A 114 -5.59 10.65 -6.63
C GLY A 114 -5.26 11.43 -5.35
N ASP A 115 -5.10 12.75 -5.44
CA ASP A 115 -4.84 13.61 -4.28
C ASP A 115 -5.98 13.59 -3.25
N ALA A 116 -7.22 13.44 -3.70
CA ALA A 116 -8.38 13.37 -2.81
C ALA A 116 -8.43 12.03 -2.06
N VAL A 117 -8.04 10.94 -2.71
CA VAL A 117 -7.87 9.62 -2.08
C VAL A 117 -6.69 9.65 -1.11
N ALA A 118 -5.53 10.15 -1.55
CA ALA A 118 -4.32 10.26 -0.77
C ALA A 118 -4.51 11.09 0.51
N SER A 119 -5.27 12.18 0.45
CA SER A 119 -5.60 13.00 1.62
C SER A 119 -6.37 12.20 2.69
N ARG A 120 -7.33 11.35 2.30
CA ARG A 120 -8.11 10.51 3.21
C ARG A 120 -7.27 9.40 3.82
N LEU A 121 -6.46 8.73 2.99
CA LEU A 121 -5.49 7.73 3.46
C LEU A 121 -4.48 8.34 4.44
N GLY A 122 -3.99 9.55 4.15
CA GLY A 122 -3.10 10.29 5.03
C GLY A 122 -3.74 10.58 6.39
N ALA A 123 -5.01 10.96 6.43
CA ALA A 123 -5.75 11.20 7.66
C ALA A 123 -5.94 9.92 8.51
N ALA A 124 -5.95 8.74 7.90
CA ALA A 124 -6.07 7.45 8.59
C ALA A 124 -4.76 6.97 9.25
N ARG A 125 -3.60 7.58 8.92
CA ARG A 125 -2.31 7.28 9.56
C ARG A 125 -2.29 7.71 11.03
N THR A 126 -1.42 7.12 11.84
CA THR A 126 -1.24 7.57 13.24
C THR A 126 -0.73 9.02 13.32
N PRO A 127 -1.01 9.76 14.41
CA PRO A 127 -0.58 11.16 14.53
C PRO A 127 0.93 11.40 14.38
N ASP A 128 1.76 10.44 14.78
CA ASP A 128 3.20 10.55 14.61
C ASP A 128 3.63 10.27 13.16
N SER A 129 3.01 9.28 12.52
CA SER A 129 3.27 8.99 11.11
C SER A 129 2.79 10.11 10.19
N GLN A 130 1.67 10.78 10.50
CA GLN A 130 1.18 11.93 9.72
C GLN A 130 2.19 13.09 9.60
N LYS A 131 3.17 13.19 10.51
CA LYS A 131 4.24 14.20 10.44
C LYS A 131 5.34 13.84 9.47
N LEU A 132 5.40 12.58 9.04
CA LEU A 132 6.40 12.04 8.13
C LEU A 132 5.83 12.00 6.70
N ASP A 133 6.68 12.36 5.75
CA ASP A 133 6.39 12.15 4.34
C ASP A 133 6.24 10.64 4.07
N PRO A 134 5.09 10.19 3.54
CA PRO A 134 4.86 8.77 3.27
C PRO A 134 5.87 8.20 2.27
N ILE A 135 6.34 8.98 1.30
CA ILE A 135 7.28 8.53 0.27
C ILE A 135 8.67 8.34 0.87
N GLU A 136 9.12 9.27 1.72
CA GLU A 136 10.40 9.12 2.43
C GLU A 136 10.38 7.96 3.42
N MET A 137 9.23 7.72 4.07
CA MET A 137 9.03 6.55 4.91
C MET A 137 9.19 5.25 4.10
N LEU A 138 8.56 5.16 2.92
CA LEU A 138 8.71 4.00 2.02
C LEU A 138 10.15 3.82 1.54
N ARG A 139 10.84 4.90 1.15
CA ARG A 139 12.24 4.84 0.73
C ARG A 139 13.13 4.32 1.83
N THR A 140 12.99 4.86 3.04
CA THR A 140 13.79 4.46 4.21
C THR A 140 13.57 2.99 4.55
N HIS A 141 12.31 2.55 4.67
CA HIS A 141 12.00 1.16 5.00
C HIS A 141 12.35 0.19 3.86
N GLY A 142 12.11 0.58 2.61
CA GLY A 142 12.45 -0.20 1.44
C GLY A 142 13.96 -0.44 1.31
N GLN A 143 14.77 0.59 1.56
CA GLN A 143 16.23 0.48 1.60
C GLN A 143 16.70 -0.45 2.72
N GLN A 144 16.15 -0.32 3.93
CA GLN A 144 16.49 -1.21 5.04
C GLN A 144 16.20 -2.68 4.72
N ILE A 145 15.10 -2.98 4.04
CA ILE A 145 14.77 -4.34 3.59
C ILE A 145 15.72 -4.82 2.49
N ALA A 146 16.04 -3.94 1.53
CA ALA A 146 16.98 -4.23 0.45
C ALA A 146 18.41 -4.51 0.95
N GLU A 147 18.82 -3.92 2.07
CA GLU A 147 20.16 -4.09 2.65
C GLU A 147 20.22 -5.19 3.73
N GLY A 148 19.15 -5.38 4.50
CA GLY A 148 19.13 -6.21 5.72
C GLY A 148 18.87 -7.71 5.53
N GLY A 149 19.37 -8.32 4.46
CA GLY A 149 19.18 -9.74 4.13
C GLY A 149 20.48 -10.53 4.09
#